data_AF-A0AAJ5F4S1-F1
#
_entry.id   AF-A0AAJ5F4S1-F1
#
_cell.length_a   1.000
_cell.length_b   1.000
_cell.length_c   1.000
_cell.angle_alpha   90.00
_cell.angle_beta   90.00
_cell.angle_gamma   90.00
#
_symmetry.space_group_name_H-M   'P 1'
#
loop_
_entity.id
_entity.type
_entity.pdbx_description
1 polymer ?
#
loop_
_entity_poly.entity_id
_entity_poly.type
_entity_poly.pdbx_seq_one_letter_code
_entity_poly.pdbx_strand_id
1 'polypeptide(L)'
;MSKASRDSARAVIQARFRDSVDRDVSGLAAQSCQERGLLAPDGTPAQALCLGSHLPVTHLIWAGFQPDWAEVVYVYDGSRTEQTRYLNAKLHLTVTLAAAGDEATPGVRAALLEAQRALHTLWLIWAGYQATTTDALAHAVTEFEDVR
;
A
#
# COMPACT_ATOMS: atom_id res chain seq x y z
N MET A 1 30.18 -6.39 -4.99
CA MET A 1 29.43 -6.79 -3.77
C MET A 1 28.94 -8.24 -3.94
N SER A 2 28.72 -9.02 -2.86
CA SER A 2 28.23 -10.41 -3.05
C SER A 2 26.72 -10.43 -3.26
N LYS A 3 26.26 -11.25 -4.21
CA LYS A 3 24.82 -11.45 -4.48
C LYS A 3 24.05 -11.84 -3.21
N ALA A 4 24.64 -12.68 -2.37
CA ALA A 4 24.04 -13.15 -1.11
C ALA A 4 23.78 -12.02 -0.10
N SER A 5 24.69 -11.04 0.00
CA SER A 5 24.51 -9.89 0.89
C SER A 5 23.37 -8.99 0.41
N ARG A 6 23.28 -8.73 -0.89
CA ARG A 6 22.19 -7.97 -1.51
C ARG A 6 20.83 -8.65 -1.32
N ASP A 7 20.75 -9.94 -1.62
CA ASP A 7 19.50 -10.70 -1.51
C ASP A 7 19.02 -10.77 -0.04
N SER A 8 19.95 -10.87 0.91
CA SER A 8 19.63 -10.81 2.34
C SER A 8 19.08 -9.44 2.77
N ALA A 9 19.72 -8.34 2.35
CA ALA A 9 19.23 -6.99 2.65
C ALA A 9 17.82 -6.75 2.06
N ARG A 10 17.59 -7.21 0.83
CA ARG A 10 16.28 -7.13 0.16
C ARG A 10 15.21 -7.91 0.92
N ALA A 11 15.51 -9.13 1.35
CA ALA A 11 14.59 -9.96 2.12
C ALA A 11 14.19 -9.29 3.46
N VAL A 12 15.14 -8.66 4.16
CA VAL A 12 14.87 -7.94 5.41
C VAL A 12 13.91 -6.77 5.19
N ILE A 13 14.13 -5.99 4.14
CA ILE A 13 13.27 -4.84 3.79
C ILE A 13 11.86 -5.33 3.42
N GLN A 14 11.75 -6.31 2.52
CA GLN A 14 10.47 -6.87 2.08
C GLN A 14 9.65 -7.43 3.24
N ALA A 15 10.28 -8.20 4.14
CA ALA A 15 9.60 -8.84 5.26
C ALA A 15 8.92 -7.85 6.21
N ARG A 16 9.38 -6.60 6.25
CA ARG A 16 8.87 -5.56 7.15
C ARG A 16 7.87 -4.62 6.48
N PHE A 17 7.79 -4.63 5.15
CA PHE A 17 7.09 -3.58 4.41
C PHE A 17 5.61 -3.49 4.79
N ARG A 18 4.88 -4.61 4.66
CA ARG A 18 3.44 -4.65 4.94
C ARG A 18 3.10 -4.17 6.35
N ASP A 19 3.75 -4.72 7.36
CA ASP A 19 3.51 -4.38 8.77
C ASP A 19 3.86 -2.92 9.08
N SER A 20 4.81 -2.35 8.34
CA SER A 20 5.23 -0.95 8.51
C SER A 20 4.24 0.04 7.89
N VAL A 21 3.63 -0.29 6.76
CA VAL A 21 2.88 0.68 5.95
C VAL A 21 1.38 0.49 5.97
N ASP A 22 0.90 -0.74 6.19
CA ASP A 22 -0.54 -1.03 6.19
C ASP A 22 -1.17 -0.69 7.54
N ARG A 23 -2.29 0.03 7.50
CA ARG A 23 -3.05 0.42 8.70
C ARG A 23 -4.53 0.15 8.51
N ASP A 24 -5.21 -0.04 9.64
CA ASP A 24 -6.66 -0.10 9.66
C ASP A 24 -7.26 1.29 9.44
N VAL A 25 -8.10 1.40 8.41
CA VAL A 25 -8.81 2.62 8.02
C VAL A 25 -10.34 2.46 8.15
N SER A 26 -10.81 1.31 8.64
CA SER A 26 -12.24 0.96 8.70
C SER A 26 -13.06 1.96 9.51
N GLY A 27 -12.54 2.45 10.63
CA GLY A 27 -13.19 3.49 11.43
C GLY A 27 -13.36 4.82 10.69
N LEU A 28 -12.31 5.28 9.99
CA LEU A 28 -12.37 6.50 9.17
C LEU A 28 -13.29 6.31 7.96
N ALA A 29 -13.30 5.12 7.36
CA ALA A 29 -14.19 4.80 6.26
C ALA A 29 -15.66 4.81 6.71
N ALA A 30 -15.95 4.19 7.85
CA ALA A 30 -17.30 4.18 8.43
C ALA A 30 -17.79 5.60 8.72
N GLN A 31 -16.95 6.45 9.33
CA GLN A 31 -17.26 7.86 9.54
C GLN A 31 -17.53 8.59 8.20
N SER A 32 -16.69 8.39 7.19
CA SER A 32 -16.89 9.01 5.87
C SER A 32 -18.20 8.58 5.19
N CYS A 33 -18.54 7.30 5.28
CA CYS A 33 -19.82 6.78 4.81
C CYS A 33 -21.01 7.39 5.55
N GLN A 34 -20.90 7.53 6.87
CA GLN A 34 -21.92 8.14 7.72
C GLN A 34 -22.15 9.61 7.35
N GLU A 35 -21.09 10.42 7.30
CA GLU A 35 -21.15 11.85 6.99
C GLU A 35 -21.75 12.12 5.60
N ARG A 36 -21.52 11.20 4.66
CA ARG A 36 -22.04 11.29 3.28
C ARG A 36 -23.39 10.63 3.08
N GLY A 37 -23.97 10.01 4.12
CA GLY A 37 -25.25 9.31 4.03
C GLY A 37 -25.27 8.17 3.00
N LEU A 38 -24.15 7.45 2.84
CA LEU A 38 -24.02 6.41 1.81
C LEU A 38 -24.79 5.14 2.19
N LEU A 39 -25.53 4.61 1.21
CA LEU A 39 -26.24 3.33 1.28
C LEU A 39 -25.70 2.40 0.20
N ALA A 40 -25.64 1.11 0.52
CA ALA A 40 -25.43 0.04 -0.45
C ALA A 40 -26.69 -0.18 -1.32
N PRO A 41 -26.61 -0.92 -2.43
CA PRO A 41 -27.75 -1.14 -3.34
C PRO A 41 -28.98 -1.79 -2.70
N ASP A 42 -28.80 -2.56 -1.63
CA ASP A 42 -29.85 -3.21 -0.85
C ASP A 42 -30.48 -2.30 0.22
N GLY A 43 -30.01 -1.05 0.32
CA GLY A 43 -30.44 -0.09 1.34
C GLY A 43 -29.67 -0.17 2.66
N THR A 44 -28.70 -1.09 2.79
CA THR A 44 -27.86 -1.20 3.99
C THR A 44 -26.98 0.05 4.15
N PRO A 45 -26.87 0.64 5.35
CA PRO A 45 -25.94 1.74 5.58
C PRO A 45 -24.49 1.32 5.31
N ALA A 46 -23.81 1.98 4.38
CA ALA A 46 -22.45 1.61 3.96
C ALA A 46 -21.42 1.67 5.12
N GLN A 47 -21.70 2.48 6.15
CA GLN A 47 -20.88 2.51 7.37
C GLN A 47 -20.76 1.13 8.04
N ALA A 48 -21.81 0.31 7.98
CA ALA A 48 -21.84 -1.01 8.60
C ALA A 48 -20.91 -1.99 7.87
N LEU A 49 -20.82 -1.87 6.53
CA LEU A 49 -19.93 -2.66 5.68
C LEU A 49 -18.47 -2.21 5.80
N CYS A 50 -18.23 -0.94 6.12
CA CYS A 50 -16.88 -0.44 6.36
C CYS A 50 -16.24 -1.05 7.62
N LEU A 51 -17.03 -1.30 8.67
CA LEU A 51 -16.52 -1.89 9.91
C LEU A 51 -16.08 -3.34 9.67
N GLY A 52 -14.85 -3.68 10.05
CA GLY A 52 -14.29 -5.03 9.83
C GLY A 52 -13.76 -5.29 8.40
N SER A 53 -13.88 -4.32 7.49
CA SER A 53 -13.38 -4.43 6.11
C SER A 53 -11.86 -4.44 5.97
N HIS A 54 -11.11 -4.20 7.05
CA HIS A 54 -9.65 -4.05 7.02
C HIS A 54 -8.94 -5.23 6.37
N LEU A 55 -9.15 -6.44 6.88
CA LEU A 55 -8.47 -7.63 6.38
C LEU A 55 -8.87 -7.97 4.94
N PRO A 56 -10.16 -7.99 4.57
CA PRO A 56 -10.57 -8.19 3.17
C PRO A 56 -9.98 -7.14 2.20
N VAL A 57 -10.04 -5.85 2.53
CA VAL A 57 -9.52 -4.79 1.67
C VAL A 57 -8.00 -4.86 1.56
N THR A 58 -7.29 -5.12 2.67
CA THR A 58 -5.85 -5.38 2.63
C THR A 58 -5.54 -6.58 1.73
N HIS A 59 -6.27 -7.70 1.86
CA HIS A 59 -6.05 -8.84 0.98
C HIS A 59 -6.25 -8.45 -0.50
N LEU A 60 -7.31 -7.73 -0.82
CA LEU A 60 -7.65 -7.33 -2.18
C LEU A 60 -6.55 -6.47 -2.83
N ILE A 61 -6.04 -5.48 -2.10
CA ILE A 61 -4.95 -4.61 -2.57
C ILE A 61 -3.68 -5.44 -2.81
N TRP A 62 -3.33 -6.31 -1.86
CA TRP A 62 -2.04 -6.99 -1.82
C TRP A 62 -1.99 -8.29 -2.65
N ALA A 63 -3.12 -8.84 -3.09
CA ALA A 63 -3.19 -10.12 -3.80
C ALA A 63 -2.30 -10.20 -5.06
N GLY A 64 -2.10 -9.06 -5.74
CA GLY A 64 -1.23 -8.94 -6.91
C GLY A 64 0.06 -8.17 -6.68
N PHE A 65 0.36 -7.75 -5.44
CA PHE A 65 1.53 -6.93 -5.17
C PHE A 65 2.81 -7.77 -5.21
N GLN A 66 3.69 -7.44 -6.15
CA GLN A 66 5.02 -8.01 -6.25
C GLN A 66 6.05 -6.88 -6.02
N PRO A 67 6.86 -6.93 -4.95
CA PRO A 67 7.90 -5.94 -4.74
C PRO A 67 9.00 -6.12 -5.78
N ASP A 68 9.13 -5.14 -6.68
CA ASP A 68 10.19 -5.09 -7.68
C ASP A 68 11.33 -4.18 -7.20
N TRP A 69 12.56 -4.67 -7.31
CA TRP A 69 13.78 -3.96 -6.94
C TRP A 69 14.42 -3.22 -8.12
N ALA A 70 14.00 -3.47 -9.36
CA ALA A 70 14.59 -2.85 -10.54
C ALA A 70 14.45 -1.33 -10.55
N GLU A 71 13.38 -0.81 -9.95
CA GLU A 71 13.04 0.62 -9.92
C GLU A 71 13.38 1.30 -8.58
N VAL A 72 13.95 0.57 -7.62
CA VAL A 72 14.25 1.12 -6.28
C VAL A 72 15.59 1.86 -6.29
N VAL A 73 15.54 3.15 -5.93
CA VAL A 73 16.69 4.05 -5.82
C VAL A 73 16.86 4.56 -4.39
N TYR A 74 17.98 5.21 -4.06
CA TYR A 74 18.14 5.82 -2.75
C TYR A 74 17.20 7.01 -2.55
N VAL A 75 16.56 7.09 -1.36
CA VAL A 75 15.67 8.18 -0.97
C VAL A 75 16.04 8.73 0.40
N TYR A 76 16.20 10.05 0.52
CA TYR A 76 16.58 10.71 1.78
C TYR A 76 15.42 11.40 2.50
N ASP A 77 14.37 11.79 1.78
CA ASP A 77 13.28 12.63 2.29
C ASP A 77 12.20 11.86 3.09
N GLY A 78 12.39 10.55 3.31
CA GLY A 78 11.43 9.69 3.99
C GLY A 78 10.28 9.21 3.09
N SER A 79 9.27 8.60 3.70
CA SER A 79 8.14 7.96 3.00
C SER A 79 6.75 8.40 3.46
N ARG A 80 6.68 9.44 4.31
CA ARG A 80 5.43 9.87 4.97
C ARG A 80 4.36 10.28 3.96
N THR A 81 4.74 11.02 2.93
CA THR A 81 3.82 11.52 1.91
C THR A 81 3.16 10.37 1.15
N GLU A 82 3.95 9.40 0.72
CA GLU A 82 3.52 8.24 -0.04
C GLU A 82 2.71 7.28 0.83
N GLN A 83 3.06 7.18 2.12
CA GLN A 83 2.28 6.41 3.07
C GLN A 83 0.89 7.02 3.25
N THR A 84 0.80 8.35 3.37
CA THR A 84 -0.50 9.05 3.40
C THR A 84 -1.28 8.84 2.12
N ARG A 85 -0.64 8.90 0.94
CA ARG A 85 -1.31 8.64 -0.35
C ARG A 85 -1.89 7.23 -0.43
N TYR A 86 -1.11 6.22 -0.04
CA TYR A 86 -1.56 4.83 0.03
C TYR A 86 -2.75 4.66 0.97
N LEU A 87 -2.67 5.18 2.20
CA LEU A 87 -3.76 5.06 3.17
C LEU A 87 -5.02 5.78 2.72
N ASN A 88 -4.91 6.92 2.03
CA ASN A 88 -6.05 7.60 1.43
C ASN A 88 -6.67 6.82 0.27
N ALA A 89 -5.85 6.19 -0.59
CA ALA A 89 -6.37 5.34 -1.66
C ALA A 89 -7.06 4.09 -1.10
N LYS A 90 -6.50 3.49 -0.05
CA LYS A 90 -7.13 2.39 0.70
C LYS A 90 -8.47 2.81 1.31
N LEU A 91 -8.52 3.98 1.97
CA LEU A 91 -9.74 4.56 2.51
C LEU A 91 -10.80 4.75 1.41
N HIS A 92 -10.41 5.31 0.27
CA HIS A 92 -11.31 5.51 -0.87
C HIS A 92 -11.85 4.18 -1.41
N LEU A 93 -11.00 3.17 -1.55
CA LEU A 93 -11.43 1.82 -1.94
C LEU A 93 -12.42 1.24 -0.92
N THR A 94 -12.15 1.31 0.38
CA THR A 94 -13.05 0.82 1.42
C THR A 94 -14.44 1.46 1.33
N VAL A 95 -14.50 2.79 1.21
CA VAL A 95 -15.77 3.52 1.09
C VAL A 95 -16.50 3.16 -0.20
N THR A 96 -15.77 3.03 -1.31
CA THR A 96 -16.35 2.71 -2.63
C THR A 96 -16.90 1.28 -2.65
N LEU A 97 -16.18 0.33 -2.04
CA LEU A 97 -16.59 -1.07 -1.92
C LEU A 97 -17.86 -1.19 -1.06
N ALA A 98 -17.88 -0.52 0.10
CA ALA A 98 -19.05 -0.51 0.97
C ALA A 98 -20.28 0.12 0.30
N ALA A 99 -20.11 1.24 -0.42
CA ALA A 99 -21.21 1.86 -1.17
C ALA A 99 -21.71 0.99 -2.34
N ALA A 100 -20.88 0.06 -2.82
CA ALA A 100 -21.24 -0.92 -3.83
C ALA A 100 -21.83 -2.22 -3.25
N GLY A 101 -22.01 -2.33 -1.93
CA GLY A 101 -22.48 -3.58 -1.30
C GLY A 101 -21.48 -4.73 -1.44
N ASP A 102 -20.18 -4.44 -1.36
CA ASP A 102 -19.08 -5.38 -1.57
C ASP A 102 -18.99 -6.00 -2.98
N GLU A 103 -19.69 -5.41 -3.96
CA GLU A 103 -19.63 -5.87 -5.35
C GLU A 103 -18.45 -5.27 -6.14
N ALA A 104 -17.87 -6.07 -7.04
CA ALA A 104 -16.77 -5.67 -7.91
C ALA A 104 -17.25 -4.81 -9.10
N THR A 105 -17.79 -3.63 -8.82
CA THR A 105 -18.25 -2.65 -9.83
C THR A 105 -17.07 -2.01 -10.58
N PRO A 106 -17.29 -1.33 -11.73
CA PRO A 106 -16.24 -0.57 -12.41
C PRO A 106 -15.56 0.48 -11.51
N GLY A 107 -16.33 1.15 -10.64
CA GLY A 107 -15.80 2.12 -9.68
C GLY A 107 -14.89 1.48 -8.63
N VAL A 108 -15.29 0.33 -8.09
CA VAL A 108 -14.47 -0.46 -7.16
C VAL A 108 -13.16 -0.91 -7.82
N ARG A 109 -13.22 -1.38 -9.08
CA ARG A 109 -12.02 -1.77 -9.83
C ARG A 109 -11.07 -0.59 -10.04
N ALA A 110 -11.60 0.59 -10.36
CA ALA A 110 -10.78 1.80 -10.52
C ALA A 110 -10.12 2.21 -9.20
N ALA A 111 -10.86 2.19 -8.08
CA ALA A 111 -10.32 2.48 -6.76
C ALA A 111 -9.27 1.46 -6.32
N LEU A 112 -9.45 0.18 -6.66
CA LEU A 112 -8.47 -0.88 -6.38
C LEU A 112 -7.17 -0.65 -7.16
N LEU A 113 -7.26 -0.34 -8.45
CA LEU A 113 -6.10 -0.03 -9.27
C LEU A 113 -5.33 1.18 -8.71
N GLU A 114 -6.04 2.21 -8.25
CA GLU A 114 -5.41 3.36 -7.62
C GLU A 114 -4.69 3.00 -6.32
N ALA A 115 -5.32 2.22 -5.45
CA ALA A 115 -4.70 1.73 -4.22
C ALA A 115 -3.45 0.88 -4.50
N GLN A 116 -3.47 0.05 -5.54
CA GLN A 116 -2.32 -0.75 -5.96
C GLN A 116 -1.18 0.12 -6.52
N ARG A 117 -1.49 1.14 -7.34
CA ARG A 117 -0.49 2.11 -7.82
C ARG A 117 0.14 2.91 -6.68
N ALA A 118 -0.67 3.35 -5.73
CA ALA A 118 -0.18 4.05 -4.55
C ALA A 118 0.69 3.14 -3.67
N LEU A 119 0.32 1.87 -3.51
CA LEU A 119 1.15 0.88 -2.80
C LEU A 119 2.48 0.63 -3.49
N HIS A 120 2.48 0.50 -4.82
CA HIS A 120 3.70 0.33 -5.60
C HIS A 120 4.63 1.55 -5.49
N THR A 121 4.08 2.76 -5.60
CA THR A 121 4.86 3.99 -5.41
C THR A 121 5.44 4.06 -4.00
N LEU A 122 4.63 3.71 -2.98
CA LEU A 122 5.09 3.64 -1.60
C LEU A 122 6.20 2.60 -1.42
N TRP A 123 6.13 1.45 -2.09
CA TRP A 123 7.18 0.45 -2.06
C TRP A 123 8.52 1.03 -2.53
N LEU A 124 8.55 1.69 -3.69
CA LEU A 124 9.77 2.26 -4.26
C LEU A 124 10.42 3.25 -3.27
N ILE A 125 9.62 4.18 -2.76
CA ILE A 125 10.09 5.22 -1.83
C ILE A 125 10.49 4.64 -0.48
N TRP A 126 9.69 3.73 0.06
CA TRP A 126 9.95 3.14 1.37
C TRP A 126 11.17 2.21 1.34
N ALA A 127 11.29 1.33 0.34
CA ALA A 127 12.44 0.45 0.19
C ALA A 127 13.73 1.25 -0.06
N GLY A 128 13.65 2.29 -0.88
CA GLY A 128 14.75 3.23 -1.11
C GLY A 128 15.20 3.94 0.16
N TYR A 129 14.26 4.40 0.98
CA TYR A 129 14.55 5.00 2.28
C TYR A 129 15.11 3.98 3.29
N GLN A 130 14.62 2.74 3.31
CA GLN A 130 15.24 1.70 4.16
C GLN A 130 16.68 1.42 3.75
N ALA A 131 16.99 1.45 2.45
CA ALA A 131 18.34 1.27 1.95
C ALA A 131 19.27 2.45 2.30
N THR A 132 18.77 3.70 2.35
CA THR A 132 19.59 4.86 2.76
C THR A 132 19.87 4.95 4.25
N THR A 133 19.00 4.37 5.09
CA THR A 133 19.06 4.59 6.55
C THR A 133 20.09 3.75 7.29
N THR A 134 20.61 2.67 6.69
CA THR A 134 21.67 1.85 7.32
C THR A 134 22.66 1.29 6.30
N ASP A 135 23.95 1.30 6.63
CA ASP A 135 25.02 0.75 5.78
C ASP A 135 24.79 -0.73 5.42
N ALA A 136 24.21 -1.51 6.34
CA ALA A 136 23.89 -2.92 6.12
C ALA A 136 22.79 -3.14 5.07
N LEU A 137 21.89 -2.16 4.89
CA LEU A 137 20.79 -2.21 3.92
C LEU A 137 21.08 -1.44 2.64
N ALA A 138 22.09 -0.57 2.62
CA ALA A 138 22.53 0.14 1.42
C ALA A 138 22.82 -0.82 0.26
N HIS A 139 23.36 -2.00 0.56
CA HIS A 139 23.61 -3.08 -0.39
C HIS A 139 22.38 -3.61 -1.14
N ALA A 140 21.15 -3.27 -0.71
CA ALA A 140 19.92 -3.64 -1.41
C ALA A 140 19.77 -2.91 -2.77
N VAL A 141 20.32 -1.69 -2.87
CA VAL A 141 20.27 -0.82 -4.06
C VAL A 141 21.63 -0.81 -4.75
N THR A 142 21.65 -0.95 -6.06
CA THR A 142 22.86 -1.03 -6.87
C THR A 142 22.94 0.16 -7.82
N GLU A 143 23.28 1.36 -7.32
CA GLU A 143 23.45 2.54 -8.18
C GLU A 143 24.79 2.57 -8.95
N PHE A 144 25.77 1.72 -8.60
CA PHE A 144 27.16 1.89 -9.08
C PHE A 144 27.86 0.63 -9.63
N GLU A 145 27.18 -0.50 -9.82
CA GLU A 145 27.85 -1.70 -10.38
C GLU A 145 27.87 -1.74 -11.94
N ASP A 146 27.10 -0.88 -12.63
CA ASP A 146 27.03 -0.84 -14.11
C ASP A 146 27.94 0.22 -14.79
N VAL A 147 28.84 0.86 -14.05
CA VAL A 147 29.90 1.72 -14.62
C VAL A 147 31.25 1.01 -14.52
N ARG A 148 31.46 0.01 -15.38
CA ARG A 148 32.80 -0.56 -15.66
C ARG A 148 32.95 -0.90 -17.12
#